data_AF-A0A3R7AD97-F1
#
_entry.id   AF-A0A3R7AD97-F1
#
_cell.length_a   1.000
_cell.length_b   1.000
_cell.length_c   1.000
_cell.angle_alpha   90.00
_cell.angle_beta   90.00
_cell.angle_gamma   90.00
#
_symmetry.space_group_name_H-M   'P 1'
#
loop_
_entity.id
_entity.type
_entity.pdbx_description
1 polymer ?
#
loop_
_entity_poly.entity_id
_entity_poly.type
_entity_poly.pdbx_seq_one_letter_code
_entity_poly.pdbx_strand_id
1 'polypeptide(L)'
;MEKSFRKSLFSPENPRPGEEGYLEPGFRRNEAGEIVDELGNVYDEAYNLIREALSEEYKQGLEAARREAEGKNWPESQIQQMARFRAHQIKKGKELREKEEKKRRRLKRAS
;
A
#
# COMPACT_ATOMS: atom_id res chain seq x y z
N MET A 1 -54.39 -6.99 10.77
CA MET A 1 -53.76 -6.16 9.71
C MET A 1 -52.31 -6.58 9.58
N GLU A 2 -52.05 -7.54 8.69
CA GLU A 2 -50.70 -7.90 8.27
C GLU A 2 -50.06 -6.69 7.56
N LYS A 3 -48.97 -6.17 8.12
CA LYS A 3 -48.10 -5.23 7.40
C LYS A 3 -47.03 -6.06 6.71
N SER A 4 -47.30 -6.35 5.45
CA SER A 4 -46.46 -7.09 4.54
C SER A 4 -45.07 -6.47 4.42
N PHE A 5 -44.06 -7.33 4.52
CA PHE A 5 -42.67 -7.07 4.14
C PHE A 5 -42.58 -6.41 2.75
N ARG A 6 -41.91 -5.27 2.67
CA ARG A 6 -41.07 -4.92 1.52
C ARG A 6 -39.72 -4.43 2.04
N LYS A 7 -38.91 -5.36 2.56
CA LYS A 7 -37.46 -5.17 2.57
C LYS A 7 -37.06 -5.04 1.10
N SER A 8 -36.66 -3.84 0.70
CA SER A 8 -36.13 -3.54 -0.62
C SER A 8 -35.07 -4.59 -0.99
N LEU A 9 -35.31 -5.34 -2.06
CA LEU A 9 -34.36 -6.28 -2.69
C LEU A 9 -33.29 -5.56 -3.53
N PHE A 10 -33.25 -4.22 -3.46
CA PHE A 10 -32.27 -3.37 -4.11
C PHE A 10 -31.70 -2.42 -3.05
N SER A 11 -30.93 -2.97 -2.10
CA SER A 11 -29.89 -2.15 -1.49
C SER A 11 -28.81 -2.00 -2.56
N PRO A 12 -28.50 -0.79 -3.05
CA PRO A 12 -27.29 -0.64 -3.86
C PRO A 12 -26.13 -1.12 -2.98
N GLU A 13 -25.36 -2.09 -3.48
CA GLU A 13 -24.17 -2.64 -2.82
C GLU A 13 -23.12 -1.57 -2.47
N ASN A 14 -23.32 -0.32 -2.93
CA ASN A 14 -22.49 0.82 -2.63
C ASN A 14 -23.34 1.92 -1.95
N PRO A 15 -23.06 2.26 -0.67
CA PRO A 15 -23.63 3.45 -0.03
C PRO A 15 -23.36 4.69 -0.89
N ARG A 16 -24.26 5.68 -0.83
CA ARG A 16 -24.11 6.97 -1.55
C ARG A 16 -23.27 7.97 -0.75
N PRO A 17 -22.67 9.00 -1.39
CA PRO A 17 -21.96 10.04 -0.66
C PRO A 17 -22.79 10.62 0.48
N GLY A 18 -22.26 10.52 1.71
CA GLY A 18 -22.94 10.98 2.93
C GLY A 18 -23.84 9.95 3.64
N GLU A 19 -24.01 8.74 3.09
CA GLU A 19 -24.64 7.61 3.79
C GLU A 19 -23.62 6.90 4.70
N GLU A 20 -24.08 6.33 5.81
CA GLU A 20 -23.25 5.52 6.71
C GLU A 20 -22.64 4.33 5.94
N GLY A 21 -21.31 4.19 6.01
CA GLY A 21 -20.56 3.20 5.24
C GLY A 21 -20.07 3.67 3.87
N TYR A 22 -20.39 4.91 3.44
CA TYR A 22 -19.83 5.49 2.22
C TYR A 22 -18.31 5.60 2.28
N LEU A 23 -17.65 5.09 1.24
CA LEU A 23 -16.23 5.29 1.00
C LEU A 23 -16.03 6.06 -0.30
N GLU A 24 -15.11 7.03 -0.29
CA GLU A 24 -14.71 7.71 -1.50
C GLU A 24 -14.13 6.71 -2.52
N PRO A 25 -14.30 6.95 -3.84
CA PRO A 25 -13.72 6.10 -4.86
C PRO A 25 -12.20 5.92 -4.67
N GLY A 26 -11.72 4.68 -4.76
CA GLY A 26 -10.32 4.33 -4.50
C GLY A 26 -10.05 3.90 -3.06
N PHE A 27 -11.03 4.04 -2.14
CA PHE A 27 -10.97 3.52 -0.79
C PHE A 27 -11.87 2.29 -0.61
N ARG A 28 -11.44 1.37 0.25
CA ARG A 28 -12.18 0.16 0.64
C ARG A 28 -11.96 -0.12 2.13
N ARG A 29 -12.88 -0.82 2.78
CA ARG A 29 -12.61 -1.37 4.12
C ARG A 29 -11.89 -2.70 4.01
N ASN A 30 -10.81 -2.88 4.76
CA ASN A 30 -10.13 -4.17 4.87
C ASN A 30 -10.89 -5.12 5.83
N GLU A 31 -10.40 -6.35 6.01
CA GLU A 31 -11.02 -7.34 6.90
C GLU A 31 -11.06 -6.91 8.37
N ALA A 32 -10.16 -6.00 8.78
CA ALA A 32 -10.14 -5.40 10.11
C ALA A 32 -11.08 -4.19 10.25
N GLY A 33 -11.80 -3.82 9.17
CA GLY A 33 -12.71 -2.67 9.15
C GLY A 33 -12.01 -1.33 8.95
N GLU A 34 -10.71 -1.31 8.68
CA GLU A 34 -9.93 -0.09 8.45
C GLU A 34 -10.12 0.41 7.01
N ILE A 35 -10.19 1.74 6.82
CA ILE A 35 -10.27 2.34 5.49
C ILE A 35 -8.88 2.27 4.85
N VAL A 36 -8.78 1.65 3.69
CA VAL A 36 -7.53 1.51 2.94
C VAL A 36 -7.68 1.95 1.50
N ASP A 37 -6.62 2.52 0.92
CA ASP A 37 -6.57 2.83 -0.51
C ASP A 37 -6.09 1.62 -1.34
N GLU A 38 -5.99 1.80 -2.66
CA GLU A 38 -5.45 0.80 -3.59
C GLU A 38 -3.98 0.42 -3.31
N LEU A 39 -3.21 1.34 -2.73
CA LEU A 39 -1.80 1.13 -2.37
C LEU A 39 -1.65 0.38 -1.03
N GLY A 40 -2.73 0.29 -0.25
CA GLY A 40 -2.77 -0.32 1.08
C GLY A 40 -2.42 0.64 2.21
N ASN A 41 -2.43 1.95 1.96
CA ASN A 41 -2.36 2.98 3.00
C ASN A 41 -3.63 2.90 3.84
N VAL A 42 -3.54 3.15 5.15
CA VAL A 42 -4.65 3.09 6.09
C VAL A 42 -5.04 4.48 6.54
N TYR A 43 -6.34 4.76 6.56
CA TYR A 43 -6.93 6.05 6.87
C TYR A 43 -7.95 5.94 8.01
N ASP A 44 -8.19 7.05 8.70
CA ASP A 44 -9.31 7.19 9.64
C ASP A 44 -10.62 7.46 8.91
N GLU A 45 -11.73 7.53 9.65
CA GLU A 45 -13.06 7.83 9.08
C GLU A 45 -13.18 9.24 8.49
N ALA A 46 -12.24 10.13 8.79
CA ALA A 46 -12.12 11.47 8.22
C ALA A 46 -11.11 11.53 7.05
N TYR A 47 -10.65 10.38 6.53
CA TYR A 47 -9.66 10.25 5.46
C TYR A 47 -8.28 10.84 5.78
N ASN A 48 -7.92 10.95 7.06
CA ASN A 48 -6.54 11.25 7.45
C ASN A 48 -5.70 9.98 7.44
N LEU A 49 -4.49 10.07 6.88
CA LEU A 49 -3.55 8.96 6.80
C LEU A 49 -3.04 8.57 8.20
N ILE A 50 -3.37 7.35 8.63
CA ILE A 50 -2.91 6.77 9.90
C ILE A 50 -1.61 5.98 9.68
N ARG A 51 -1.57 5.16 8.62
CA ARG A 51 -0.44 4.26 8.36
C ARG A 51 -0.15 4.20 6.88
N GLU A 52 1.08 4.51 6.52
CA GLU A 52 1.55 4.30 5.15
C GLU A 52 1.65 2.81 4.82
N ALA A 53 1.29 2.47 3.58
CA ALA A 53 1.62 1.20 2.98
C ALA A 53 3.14 1.01 3.03
N LEU A 54 3.56 -0.24 3.28
CA LEU A 54 4.97 -0.58 3.12
C LEU A 54 5.39 -0.28 1.68
N SER A 55 6.44 0.52 1.49
CA SER A 55 6.93 0.81 0.15
C SER A 55 7.29 -0.48 -0.57
N GLU A 56 7.14 -0.51 -1.90
CA GLU A 56 7.51 -1.69 -2.69
C GLU A 56 8.96 -2.10 -2.47
N GLU A 57 9.87 -1.13 -2.30
CA GLU A 57 11.27 -1.41 -1.93
C GLU A 57 11.39 -2.07 -0.56
N TYR A 58 10.57 -1.67 0.41
CA TYR A 58 10.56 -2.27 1.74
C TYR A 58 9.99 -3.69 1.72
N LYS A 59 8.91 -3.94 0.97
CA LYS A 59 8.37 -5.30 0.77
C LYS A 59 9.42 -6.21 0.14
N GLN A 60 10.10 -5.76 -0.92
CA GLN A 60 11.18 -6.51 -1.56
C GLN A 60 12.37 -6.73 -0.62
N GLY A 61 12.74 -5.71 0.16
CA GLY A 61 13.78 -5.83 1.18
C GLY A 61 13.42 -6.83 2.27
N LEU A 62 12.16 -6.84 2.71
CA LEU A 62 11.64 -7.75 3.73
C LEU A 62 11.60 -9.19 3.23
N GLU A 63 11.16 -9.43 2.00
CA GLU A 63 11.18 -10.76 1.37
C GLU A 63 12.60 -11.30 1.28
N ALA A 64 13.55 -10.48 0.80
CA ALA A 64 14.96 -10.86 0.74
C ALA A 64 15.55 -11.15 2.13
N ALA A 65 15.21 -10.31 3.12
CA ALA A 65 15.65 -10.51 4.50
C ALA A 65 15.07 -11.79 5.11
N ARG A 66 13.79 -12.09 4.86
CA ARG A 66 13.14 -13.33 5.33
C ARG A 66 13.74 -14.56 4.68
N ARG A 67 13.99 -14.54 3.37
CA ARG A 67 14.69 -15.62 2.67
C ARG A 67 16.10 -15.84 3.20
N GLU A 68 16.80 -14.78 3.58
CA GLU A 68 18.14 -14.89 4.17
C GLU A 68 18.11 -15.39 5.63
N ALA A 69 17.04 -15.07 6.36
CA ALA A 69 16.76 -15.55 7.70
C ALA A 69 16.25 -17.01 7.73
N GLU A 70 15.73 -17.51 6.59
CA GLU A 70 15.31 -18.90 6.43
C GLU A 70 16.49 -19.83 6.73
N GLY A 71 16.34 -20.65 7.77
CA GLY A 71 17.40 -21.53 8.27
C GLY A 71 18.41 -20.90 9.23
N LYS A 72 18.33 -19.59 9.53
CA LYS A 72 19.24 -18.89 10.47
C LYS A 72 18.57 -18.44 11.76
N ASN A 73 17.26 -18.64 11.91
CA ASN A 73 16.48 -18.32 13.11
C ASN A 73 16.68 -16.87 13.61
N TRP A 74 16.74 -15.92 12.67
CA TRP A 74 16.93 -14.51 13.03
C TRP A 74 15.71 -13.97 13.80
N PRO A 75 15.93 -13.12 14.83
CA PRO A 75 14.83 -12.42 15.47
C PRO A 75 14.18 -11.42 14.50
N GLU A 76 12.88 -11.20 14.67
CA GLU A 76 12.09 -10.30 13.80
C GLU A 76 12.69 -8.88 13.72
N SER A 77 13.28 -8.38 14.80
CA SER A 77 13.98 -7.09 14.82
C SER A 77 15.15 -7.04 13.83
N GLN A 78 15.91 -8.13 13.70
CA GLN A 78 17.03 -8.24 12.78
C GLN A 78 16.54 -8.37 11.32
N ILE A 79 15.45 -9.11 11.10
CA ILE A 79 14.80 -9.20 9.79
C ILE A 79 14.34 -7.81 9.34
N GLN A 80 13.70 -7.03 10.22
CA GLN A 80 13.27 -5.67 9.91
C GLN A 80 14.43 -4.72 9.64
N GLN A 81 15.52 -4.80 10.41
CA GLN A 81 16.72 -3.99 10.14
C GLN A 81 17.32 -4.33 8.78
N MET A 82 17.45 -5.62 8.45
CA MET A 82 17.93 -6.06 7.15
C MET A 82 16.99 -5.63 6.02
N ALA A 83 15.68 -5.70 6.24
CA ALA A 83 14.68 -5.24 5.29
C ALA A 83 14.85 -3.76 4.95
N ARG A 84 15.02 -2.89 5.96
CA ARG A 84 15.30 -1.46 5.78
C ARG A 84 16.59 -1.23 5.01
N PHE A 85 17.64 -1.98 5.33
CA PHE A 85 18.92 -1.88 4.64
C PHE A 85 18.79 -2.25 3.15
N ARG A 86 18.15 -3.38 2.84
CA ARG A 86 17.93 -3.85 1.47
C ARG A 86 17.05 -2.87 0.69
N ALA A 87 15.97 -2.38 1.30
CA ALA A 87 15.09 -1.37 0.71
C ALA A 87 15.87 -0.10 0.33
N HIS A 88 16.77 0.36 1.20
CA HIS A 88 17.63 1.51 0.93
C HIS A 88 18.59 1.26 -0.25
N GLN A 89 19.16 0.06 -0.35
CA GLN A 89 20.01 -0.31 -1.49
C GLN A 89 19.23 -0.30 -2.81
N ILE A 90 18.01 -0.85 -2.80
CA ILE A 90 17.13 -0.86 -3.98
C ILE A 90 16.80 0.57 -4.38
N LYS A 91 16.40 1.42 -3.42
CA LYS A 91 16.07 2.84 -3.67
C LYS A 91 17.25 3.59 -4.28
N LYS A 92 18.44 3.49 -3.68
CA LYS A 92 19.67 4.10 -4.22
C LYS A 92 19.99 3.61 -5.63
N GLY A 93 19.82 2.32 -5.90
CA GLY A 93 20.03 1.74 -7.22
C GLY A 93 19.10 2.34 -8.28
N LYS A 94 17.81 2.52 -7.95
CA LYS A 94 16.83 3.17 -8.84
C LYS A 94 17.19 4.63 -9.12
N GLU A 95 17.53 5.40 -8.09
CA GLU A 95 17.92 6.81 -8.24
C GLU A 95 19.15 7.00 -9.13
N LEU A 96 20.16 6.13 -8.98
CA LEU A 96 21.37 6.17 -9.81
C LEU A 96 21.05 5.87 -11.28
N ARG A 97 20.23 4.85 -11.54
CA ARG A 97 19.79 4.50 -12.90
C ARG A 97 19.01 5.64 -13.54
N GLU A 98 18.12 6.28 -12.79
CA GLU A 98 17.34 7.42 -13.28
C GLU A 98 18.23 8.63 -13.60
N LYS A 99 19.22 8.93 -12.74
CA LYS A 99 20.21 9.98 -13.00
C LYS A 99 21.02 9.69 -14.25
N GLU A 100 21.48 8.45 -14.43
CA GLU A 100 22.22 8.04 -15.62
C GLU A 100 21.37 8.14 -16.88
N GLU A 101 20.11 7.70 -16.82
CA GLU A 101 19.18 7.80 -17.93
C GLU A 101 18.88 9.25 -18.29
N LYS A 102 18.64 10.12 -17.30
CA LYS A 102 18.49 11.56 -17.51
C LYS A 102 19.73 12.16 -18.17
N LYS A 103 20.93 11.76 -17.75
CA LYS A 103 22.19 12.19 -18.39
C LYS A 103 22.27 11.71 -19.84
N ARG A 104 21.96 10.44 -20.12
CA ARG A 104 21.93 9.89 -21.49
C ARG A 104 20.91 10.60 -22.38
N ARG A 105 19.71 10.89 -21.88
CA ARG A 105 18.66 11.63 -22.60
C ARG A 105 19.10 13.05 -22.93
N ARG A 106 19.77 13.74 -22.00
CA ARG A 106 20.34 15.09 -22.24
C ARG A 106 21.41 15.07 -23.33
N LEU A 107 22.32 14.10 -23.30
CA LEU A 107 23.35 13.94 -24.32
C LEU A 107 22.75 13.67 -25.70
N LYS A 108 21.75 12.78 -25.79
CA LYS A 108 21.04 12.49 -27.06
C LYS A 108 20.26 13.68 -27.63
N ARG A 109 19.80 14.62 -26.79
CA ARG A 109 19.10 15.84 -27.23
C ARG A 109 20.05 16.96 -27.65
N ALA A 110 21.33 16.86 -27.27
CA ALA A 110 22.37 17.84 -27.57
C ALA A 110 23.26 17.42 -28.76
N SER A 111 23.05 16.22 -29.30
CA SER A 111 23.63 15.72 -30.56
C SER A 111 22.61 15.84 -31.68
#